data_AF-A0A0F4NN93-F1
#
_entry.id   AF-A0A0F4NN93-F1
#
_cell.length_a   1.000
_cell.length_b   1.000
_cell.length_c   1.000
_cell.angle_alpha   90.00
_cell.angle_beta   90.00
_cell.angle_gamma   90.00
#
_symmetry.space_group_name_H-M   'P 1'
#
loop_
_entity.id
_entity.type
_entity.pdbx_description
1 polymer ?
#
loop_
_entity_poly.entity_id
_entity_poly.type
_entity_poly.pdbx_seq_one_letter_code
_entity_poly.pdbx_strand_id
1 'polypeptide(L)' 'MAKRKSNIDVDEVILSNDVELGRGQVRDNALKAMVTSKLYKARVEKAKKGKGSFQRNIKHKGKEPYSKAA' A
#
# COMPACT_ATOMS: atom_id res chain seq x y z
N MET A 1 -24.94 11.62 -40.91
CA MET A 1 -24.50 10.42 -40.16
C MET A 1 -23.79 10.86 -38.88
N ALA A 2 -24.48 10.89 -37.74
CA ALA A 2 -23.85 11.25 -36.46
C ALA A 2 -23.29 9.97 -35.81
N LYS A 3 -21.96 9.93 -35.58
CA LYS A 3 -21.32 8.85 -34.84
C LYS A 3 -21.79 8.91 -33.38
N ARG A 4 -22.65 7.97 -32.99
CA ARG A 4 -22.97 7.72 -31.58
C ARG A 4 -21.71 7.22 -30.90
N LYS A 5 -21.11 8.01 -30.00
CA LYS A 5 -20.18 7.46 -29.01
C LYS A 5 -21.03 6.63 -28.05
N SER A 6 -20.83 5.32 -28.05
CA SER A 6 -21.29 4.48 -26.96
C SER A 6 -20.54 4.91 -25.71
N ASN A 7 -21.23 5.55 -24.77
CA ASN A 7 -20.78 5.53 -23.38
C ASN A 7 -20.86 4.07 -22.96
N ILE A 8 -19.71 3.42 -22.91
CA ILE A 8 -19.59 2.09 -22.33
C ILE A 8 -19.60 2.36 -20.84
N ASP A 9 -20.72 2.07 -20.18
CA ASP A 9 -20.78 2.08 -18.72
C ASP A 9 -19.90 0.93 -18.24
N VAL A 10 -18.68 1.26 -17.83
CA VAL A 10 -17.63 0.31 -17.43
C VAL A 10 -17.89 -0.15 -15.98
N ASP A 11 -19.12 -0.54 -15.67
CA ASP A 11 -19.53 -0.88 -14.30
C ASP A 11 -19.72 -2.39 -14.08
N GLU A 12 -19.60 -3.23 -15.11
CA GLU A 12 -19.73 -4.70 -15.01
C GLU A 12 -18.40 -5.45 -15.16
N VAL A 13 -17.39 -5.06 -14.38
CA VAL A 13 -16.27 -5.96 -14.05
C VAL A 13 -16.11 -5.96 -12.54
N ILE A 14 -16.79 -6.89 -11.88
CA ILE A 14 -16.64 -7.15 -10.44
C ILE A 14 -15.26 -7.79 -10.23
N LEU A 15 -14.23 -6.97 -10.16
CA LEU A 15 -12.97 -7.32 -9.53
C LEU A 15 -13.18 -7.08 -8.04
N SER A 16 -13.35 -8.16 -7.30
CA SER A 16 -13.76 -8.24 -5.88
C SER A 16 -12.84 -7.55 -4.85
N ASN A 17 -11.91 -6.70 -5.28
CA ASN A 17 -11.00 -5.95 -4.42
C ASN A 17 -11.05 -4.45 -4.76
N ASP A 18 -12.13 -3.78 -4.38
CA ASP A 18 -12.17 -2.32 -4.38
C ASP A 18 -11.17 -1.77 -3.36
N VAL A 19 -10.28 -0.88 -3.81
CA VAL A 19 -9.29 -0.22 -2.95
C VAL A 19 -9.66 1.24 -2.77
N GLU A 20 -9.89 1.65 -1.53
CA GLU A 20 -10.16 3.04 -1.20
C GLU A 20 -8.92 3.93 -1.40
N LEU A 21 -8.94 4.77 -2.43
CA LEU A 21 -7.83 5.68 -2.76
C LEU A 21 -7.81 6.97 -1.92
N GLY A 22 -8.91 7.31 -1.26
CA GLY A 22 -9.05 8.53 -0.45
C GLY A 22 -9.02 9.84 -1.24
N ARG A 23 -9.34 9.79 -2.54
CA ARG A 23 -9.33 10.95 -3.47
C ARG A 23 -10.75 11.42 -3.88
N GLY A 24 -11.79 10.78 -3.35
CA GLY A 24 -13.17 11.00 -3.78
C GLY A 24 -13.39 10.53 -5.23
N GLN A 25 -14.37 11.13 -5.91
CA GLN A 25 -14.64 10.83 -7.32
C GLN A 25 -13.56 11.42 -8.24
N VAL A 26 -12.86 10.56 -8.98
CA VAL A 26 -11.82 10.96 -9.93
C VAL A 26 -12.47 11.31 -11.27
N ARG A 27 -12.36 12.57 -11.71
CA ARG A 27 -13.00 13.07 -12.94
C ARG A 27 -12.08 13.14 -14.16
N ASP A 28 -10.77 13.23 -13.93
CA ASP A 28 -9.78 13.46 -14.99
C ASP A 28 -9.02 12.16 -15.34
N ASN A 29 -8.01 11.79 -14.53
CA ASN A 29 -7.18 10.61 -14.79
C ASN A 29 -7.09 9.68 -13.58
N ALA A 30 -7.52 8.42 -13.76
CA ALA A 30 -7.49 7.37 -12.75
C ALA A 30 -6.08 6.99 -12.29
N LEU A 31 -5.14 6.81 -13.23
CA LEU A 31 -3.76 6.40 -12.91
C LEU A 31 -3.03 7.47 -12.10
N LYS A 32 -3.25 8.75 -12.42
CA LYS A 32 -2.68 9.88 -11.67
C LYS A 32 -3.22 9.91 -10.24
N ALA A 33 -4.51 9.67 -10.06
CA ALA A 33 -5.11 9.57 -8.73
C ALA A 33 -4.59 8.36 -7.95
N MET A 34 -4.38 7.22 -8.61
CA MET A 34 -3.78 6.04 -8.01
C MET A 34 -2.36 6.31 -7.53
N VAL A 35 -1.44 6.74 -8.42
CA VAL A 35 -0.02 6.96 -8.08
C VAL A 35 0.16 7.92 -6.91
N THR A 36 -0.71 8.92 -6.78
CA THR A 36 -0.64 9.91 -5.70
C THR A 36 -1.43 9.51 -4.44
N SER A 37 -2.12 8.37 -4.44
CA SER A 37 -2.88 7.87 -3.30
C SER A 37 -1.98 7.27 -2.21
N LYS A 38 -2.58 6.95 -1.04
CA LYS A 38 -1.88 6.30 0.08
C LYS A 38 -1.32 4.92 -0.27
N LEU A 39 -1.85 4.28 -1.30
CA LEU A 39 -1.44 2.94 -1.73
C LEU A 39 0.01 2.94 -2.22
N TYR A 40 0.41 3.93 -3.01
CA TYR A 40 1.72 4.01 -3.67
C TYR A 40 2.69 4.98 -2.98
N LYS A 41 2.69 5.00 -1.64
CA LYS A 41 3.69 5.76 -0.88
C LYS A 41 5.03 5.03 -0.82
N ALA A 42 6.11 5.80 -0.85
CA ALA A 42 7.45 5.27 -0.58
C ALA A 42 7.49 4.63 0.82
N ARG A 43 7.89 3.36 0.89
CA ARG A 43 8.10 2.64 2.15
C ARG A 43 9.58 2.61 2.46
N VAL A 44 9.94 3.03 3.68
CA VAL A 44 11.33 3.03 4.14
C VAL A 44 11.48 1.95 5.21
N GLU A 45 12.44 1.07 5.03
CA GLU A 45 12.78 0.04 6.02
C GLU A 45 13.60 0.63 7.16
N LYS A 46 13.37 0.16 8.38
CA LYS A 46 14.17 0.57 9.53
C LYS A 46 15.53 -0.11 9.50
N ALA A 47 16.59 0.68 9.42
CA ALA A 47 17.96 0.17 9.46
C ALA A 47 18.25 -0.60 10.75
N LYS A 48 19.07 -1.66 10.66
CA LYS A 48 19.48 -2.47 11.82
C LYS A 48 20.59 -1.83 12.66
N LYS A 49 21.40 -0.95 12.06
CA LYS A 49 22.51 -0.24 12.71
C LYS A 49 22.58 1.21 12.21
N GLY A 50 23.17 2.11 13.00
CA GLY A 50 23.38 3.52 12.64
C GLY A 50 22.24 4.46 13.09
N LYS A 51 21.98 5.51 12.29
CA LYS A 51 20.96 6.52 12.61
C LYS A 51 19.56 5.91 12.54
N GLY A 52 18.75 6.18 13.56
CA GLY A 52 17.36 5.71 13.61
C GLY A 52 17.21 4.19 13.84
N SER A 53 18.29 3.45 14.09
CA SER A 53 18.22 1.99 14.30
C SER A 53 17.89 1.59 15.75
N PHE A 54 17.98 2.51 16.71
CA PHE A 54 17.74 2.21 18.12
C PHE A 54 16.29 1.70 18.35
N GLN A 55 16.17 0.63 19.12
CA GLN A 55 14.91 0.02 19.53
C GLN A 55 14.93 -0.18 21.05
N ARG A 56 13.99 0.42 21.78
CA ARG A 56 13.92 0.31 23.25
C ARG A 56 13.66 -1.13 23.72
N ASN A 57 12.84 -1.87 22.97
CA ASN A 57 12.54 -3.26 23.21
C ASN A 57 12.89 -4.07 21.96
N ILE A 58 13.79 -5.04 22.12
CA ILE A 58 14.21 -5.97 21.07
C ILE A 58 13.24 -7.16 21.07
N LYS A 59 13.02 -7.79 19.90
CA LYS A 59 12.07 -8.91 19.69
C LYS A 59 12.17 -10.04 20.72
N HIS A 60 13.37 -10.35 21.22
CA HIS A 60 13.65 -11.45 22.15
C HIS A 60 14.31 -10.97 23.45
N LYS A 61 13.81 -9.87 24.04
CA LYS A 61 14.30 -9.37 25.32
C LYS A 61 14.10 -10.41 26.42
N GLY A 62 15.19 -10.87 27.05
CA GLY A 62 15.17 -11.85 28.14
C GLY A 62 15.08 -13.32 27.72
N LYS A 63 15.14 -13.64 26.43
CA LYS A 63 15.29 -15.02 25.94
C LYS A 63 16.73 -15.20 25.45
N GLU A 64 17.44 -16.19 25.98
CA GLU A 64 18.74 -16.57 25.43
C GLU A 64 18.55 -17.16 24.02
N PRO A 65 19.42 -16.84 23.05
CA PRO A 65 19.32 -17.34 21.68
C PRO A 65 19.49 -18.86 21.57
N TYR A 66 19.97 -19.52 22.62
CA TYR A 66 20.11 -20.97 22.71
C TYR A 66 19.66 -21.37 24.11
N SER A 67 18.46 -21.93 24.25
CA SER A 67 18.18 -22.80 25.38
C SER A 67 19.08 -24.02 25.21
N LYS A 68 20.17 -24.10 25.97
CA LYS A 68 20.93 -25.33 26.14
C LYS A 68 20.00 -26.35 26.82
N ALA A 69 19.22 -27.07 26.03
CA ALA A 69 18.63 -28.33 26.47
C ALA A 69 19.81 -29.31 26.56
N ALA A 70 20.21 -29.60 27.79
CA ALA A 70 21.12 -30.70 28.12
C ALA A 70 20.38 -32.03 28.00
#